data_AF-A0A4R2IMM9-F1
#
_entry.id   AF-A0A4R2IMM9-F1
#
_cell.length_a   1.000
_cell.length_b   1.000
_cell.length_c   1.000
_cell.angle_alpha   90.00
_cell.angle_beta   90.00
_cell.angle_gamma   90.00
#
_symmetry.space_group_name_H-M   'P 1'
#
loop_
_entity.id
_entity.type
_entity.pdbx_description
1 polymer ?
#
loop_
_entity_poly.entity_id
_entity_poly.type
_entity_poly.pdbx_seq_one_letter_code
_entity_poly.pdbx_strand_id
1 'polypeptide(L)'
;MPEVITQRGIKIAGENPMIILYRPGSNDIVVLVSMWTARYSPVGSGRALVIWTDPAESGLGSGAPIGIYTDNPDLAAYVWEHFYRDYDTIRGRGIETGPPIPARFAELPGGDQFHRITCVAATTTIELEWRDVLDCFQVTTHLTGFETSAVACPCAAAEVRINGITAHGEIHQPEGWFGSSAALAFAETWRET
;
A
#
# COMPACT_ATOMS: atom_id res chain seq x y z
N MET A 1 -16.70 -36.70 13.62
CA MET A 1 -17.29 -35.45 14.15
C MET A 1 -17.26 -34.45 13.00
N PRO A 2 -18.35 -33.71 12.72
CA PRO A 2 -18.27 -32.64 11.72
C PRO A 2 -17.28 -31.58 12.22
N GLU A 3 -16.50 -31.04 11.30
CA GLU A 3 -15.57 -29.96 11.57
C GLU A 3 -16.34 -28.72 12.05
N VAL A 4 -15.84 -28.07 13.11
CA VAL A 4 -16.49 -26.89 13.69
C VAL A 4 -16.29 -25.70 12.76
N ILE A 5 -17.37 -25.19 12.19
CA ILE A 5 -17.34 -23.97 11.38
C ILE A 5 -17.23 -22.77 12.33
N THR A 6 -16.14 -22.02 12.22
CA THR A 6 -15.93 -20.76 12.96
C THR A 6 -16.15 -19.56 12.03
N GLN A 7 -16.93 -18.58 12.47
CA GLN A 7 -17.22 -17.34 11.73
C GLN A 7 -16.63 -16.14 12.47
N ARG A 8 -16.06 -15.18 11.73
CA ARG A 8 -15.45 -13.96 12.28
C ARG A 8 -15.81 -12.76 11.40
N GLY A 9 -15.84 -11.56 11.99
CA GLY A 9 -16.09 -10.31 11.26
C GLY A 9 -14.92 -9.97 10.33
N ILE A 10 -15.24 -9.60 9.09
CA ILE A 10 -14.26 -9.13 8.09
C ILE A 10 -14.23 -7.60 8.08
N LYS A 11 -13.04 -7.02 8.14
CA LYS A 11 -12.81 -5.58 8.02
C LYS A 11 -12.57 -5.18 6.56
N ILE A 12 -11.65 -5.87 5.89
CA ILE A 12 -11.38 -5.70 4.45
C ILE A 12 -11.05 -7.07 3.86
N ALA A 13 -11.52 -7.33 2.64
CA ALA A 13 -11.00 -8.39 1.79
C ALA A 13 -10.70 -7.85 0.39
N GLY A 14 -9.52 -8.14 -0.14
CA GLY A 14 -9.03 -7.53 -1.37
C GLY A 14 -7.54 -7.73 -1.59
N GLU A 15 -6.83 -6.63 -1.83
CA GLU A 15 -5.40 -6.60 -2.11
C GLU A 15 -4.76 -5.38 -1.43
N ASN A 16 -3.51 -5.53 -0.98
CA ASN A 16 -2.73 -4.42 -0.43
C ASN A 16 -1.26 -4.36 -0.91
N PRO A 17 -1.00 -4.10 -2.20
CA PRO A 17 0.36 -3.83 -2.67
C PRO A 17 1.00 -2.64 -1.95
N MET A 18 2.27 -2.76 -1.61
CA MET A 18 3.01 -1.72 -0.91
C MET A 18 4.42 -1.50 -1.47
N ILE A 19 4.89 -0.26 -1.36
CA ILE A 19 6.28 0.15 -1.67
C ILE A 19 6.77 1.04 -0.54
N ILE A 20 7.91 0.69 0.04
CA ILE A 20 8.66 1.57 0.92
C ILE A 20 10.05 1.75 0.29
N LEU A 21 10.39 3.00 -0.04
CA LEU A 21 11.71 3.38 -0.50
C LEU A 21 12.48 4.04 0.65
N TYR A 22 13.75 3.70 0.75
CA TYR A 22 14.67 4.23 1.74
C TYR A 22 15.69 5.15 1.09
N ARG A 23 16.20 6.12 1.86
CA ARG A 23 17.35 6.91 1.43
C ARG A 23 18.54 5.94 1.20
N PRO A 24 19.28 6.07 0.09
CA PRO A 24 20.41 5.18 -0.19
C PRO A 24 21.40 5.08 0.97
N GLY A 25 21.66 3.85 1.42
CA GLY A 25 22.61 3.57 2.50
C GLY A 25 22.12 3.92 3.91
N SER A 26 20.82 4.21 4.10
CA SER A 26 20.22 4.41 5.42
C SER A 26 18.87 3.70 5.56
N ASN A 27 18.34 3.63 6.78
CA ASN A 27 17.01 3.09 7.07
C ASN A 27 15.93 4.19 7.11
N ASP A 28 16.24 5.38 6.59
CA ASP A 28 15.30 6.50 6.57
C ASP A 28 14.34 6.33 5.40
N ILE A 29 13.05 6.19 5.70
CA ILE A 29 12.01 6.11 4.67
C ILE A 29 11.89 7.46 3.97
N VAL A 30 11.93 7.45 2.63
CA VAL A 30 11.74 8.63 1.76
C VAL A 30 10.45 8.55 0.95
N VAL A 31 9.92 7.34 0.74
CA VAL A 31 8.59 7.10 0.16
C VAL A 31 7.93 5.94 0.87
N LEU A 32 6.65 6.10 1.20
CA LEU A 32 5.77 5.03 1.68
C LEU A 32 4.48 5.07 0.87
N VAL A 33 4.17 3.95 0.24
CA VAL A 33 2.96 3.72 -0.53
C VAL A 33 2.27 2.46 -0.04
N SER A 34 0.97 2.56 0.17
CA SER A 34 0.10 1.41 0.40
C SER A 34 -1.18 1.57 -0.43
N MET A 35 -1.36 0.65 -1.38
CA MET A 35 -2.49 0.63 -2.28
C MET A 35 -3.52 -0.37 -1.79
N TRP A 36 -4.69 0.08 -1.38
CA TRP A 36 -5.79 -0.79 -0.98
C TRP A 36 -6.75 -0.97 -2.14
N THR A 37 -7.01 -2.21 -2.55
CA THR A 37 -8.11 -2.55 -3.45
C THR A 37 -9.09 -3.43 -2.69
N ALA A 38 -10.15 -2.83 -2.13
CA ALA A 38 -11.15 -3.56 -1.37
C ALA A 38 -12.23 -4.14 -2.30
N ARG A 39 -12.33 -5.46 -2.36
CA ARG A 39 -13.49 -6.16 -2.95
C ARG A 39 -14.65 -6.21 -1.97
N TYR A 40 -14.34 -6.25 -0.68
CA TYR A 40 -15.31 -6.14 0.40
C TYR A 40 -14.76 -5.25 1.52
N SER A 41 -15.63 -4.39 2.06
CA SER A 41 -15.49 -3.75 3.36
C SER A 41 -16.89 -3.37 3.89
N PRO A 42 -17.05 -3.07 5.18
CA PRO A 42 -18.31 -2.55 5.73
C PRO A 42 -18.81 -1.25 5.08
N VAL A 43 -17.92 -0.48 4.45
CA VAL A 43 -18.22 0.80 3.79
C VAL A 43 -18.22 0.70 2.26
N GLY A 44 -18.31 -0.52 1.74
CA GLY A 44 -18.35 -0.81 0.30
C GLY A 44 -16.99 -1.14 -0.32
N SER A 45 -17.01 -1.43 -1.61
CA SER A 45 -15.82 -1.74 -2.41
C SER A 45 -15.18 -0.46 -2.97
N GLY A 46 -13.90 -0.52 -3.32
CA GLY A 46 -13.21 0.60 -3.96
C GLY A 46 -11.71 0.51 -3.79
N ARG A 47 -11.02 1.63 -4.02
CA ARG A 47 -9.58 1.76 -3.94
C ARG A 47 -9.15 2.96 -3.13
N ALA A 48 -8.11 2.80 -2.32
CA ALA A 48 -7.48 3.87 -1.56
C ALA A 48 -5.96 3.74 -1.59
N LEU A 49 -5.28 4.72 -2.17
CA LEU A 49 -3.82 4.84 -2.17
C LEU A 49 -3.41 5.79 -1.04
N VAL A 50 -2.81 5.22 0.01
CA VAL A 50 -2.14 5.99 1.06
C VAL A 50 -0.71 6.24 0.62
N ILE A 51 -0.32 7.52 0.54
CA ILE A 51 1.03 7.91 0.10
C ILE A 51 1.62 9.00 1.00
N TRP A 52 2.85 8.77 1.42
CA TRP A 52 3.72 9.79 1.99
C TRP A 52 5.04 9.80 1.23
N THR A 53 5.50 10.98 0.88
CA THR A 53 6.77 11.18 0.19
C THR A 53 7.53 12.33 0.85
N ASP A 54 8.80 12.11 1.17
CA ASP A 54 9.65 13.15 1.75
C ASP A 54 9.98 14.21 0.67
N PRO A 55 9.55 15.48 0.83
CA PRO A 55 9.80 16.51 -0.18
C PRO A 55 11.29 16.86 -0.34
N ALA A 56 12.10 16.71 0.70
CA ALA A 56 13.52 17.04 0.66
C ALA A 56 14.37 15.90 0.08
N GLU A 57 14.01 14.66 0.40
CA GLU A 57 14.89 13.50 0.18
C GLU A 57 14.47 12.61 -0.98
N SER A 58 13.19 12.63 -1.39
CA SER A 58 12.70 11.83 -2.51
C SER A 58 13.10 12.37 -3.89
N GLY A 59 13.75 13.54 -3.96
CA GLY A 59 14.03 14.22 -5.22
C GLY A 59 12.81 14.85 -5.92
N LEU A 60 11.61 14.75 -5.33
CA LEU A 60 10.37 15.30 -5.91
C LEU A 60 10.09 16.76 -5.50
N GLY A 61 10.76 17.27 -4.47
CA GLY A 61 10.59 18.66 -4.02
C GLY A 61 9.14 18.96 -3.63
N SER A 62 8.62 20.11 -4.09
CA SER A 62 7.22 20.50 -3.90
C SER A 62 6.21 19.62 -4.64
N GLY A 63 6.67 18.73 -5.52
CA GLY A 63 5.84 17.73 -6.20
C GLY A 63 5.59 16.47 -5.38
N ALA A 64 6.22 16.32 -4.21
CA ALA A 64 6.06 15.16 -3.34
C ALA A 64 4.63 15.06 -2.78
N PRO A 65 3.87 14.00 -3.10
CA PRO A 65 2.50 13.85 -2.63
C PRO A 65 2.46 13.34 -1.18
N ILE A 66 1.53 13.89 -0.41
CA ILE A 66 1.16 13.44 0.93
C ILE A 66 -0.37 13.41 0.98
N GLY A 67 -0.96 12.25 1.25
CA GLY A 67 -2.41 12.13 1.37
C GLY A 67 -2.97 10.75 1.03
N ILE A 68 -4.29 10.68 0.89
CA ILE A 68 -5.01 9.48 0.47
C ILE A 68 -5.76 9.78 -0.83
N TYR A 69 -5.47 9.04 -1.89
CA TYR A 69 -6.13 9.16 -3.19
C TYR A 69 -7.14 8.01 -3.34
N THR A 70 -8.36 8.27 -3.80
CA THR A 70 -9.42 7.26 -3.73
C THR A 70 -10.56 7.47 -4.72
N ASP A 71 -11.21 6.38 -5.13
CA ASP A 71 -12.50 6.40 -5.83
C ASP A 71 -13.70 6.21 -4.88
N ASN A 72 -13.44 5.91 -3.60
CA ASN A 72 -14.43 5.71 -2.54
C ASN A 72 -13.96 6.41 -1.24
N PRO A 73 -14.45 7.63 -0.95
CA PRO A 73 -14.01 8.40 0.21
C PRO A 73 -14.33 7.72 1.55
N ASP A 74 -15.42 6.95 1.64
CA ASP A 74 -15.76 6.23 2.87
C ASP A 74 -14.76 5.11 3.14
N LEU A 75 -14.31 4.40 2.09
CA LEU A 75 -13.24 3.41 2.20
C LEU A 75 -11.91 4.07 2.62
N ALA A 76 -11.54 5.21 2.04
CA ALA A 76 -10.33 5.92 2.42
C ALA A 76 -10.34 6.33 3.90
N ALA A 77 -11.45 6.88 4.39
CA ALA A 77 -11.62 7.21 5.79
C ALA A 77 -11.54 5.95 6.68
N TYR A 78 -12.18 4.86 6.26
CA TYR A 78 -12.16 3.58 6.97
C TYR A 78 -10.75 3.00 7.07
N VAL A 79 -9.98 3.03 5.97
CA VAL A 79 -8.59 2.56 5.91
C VAL A 79 -7.71 3.36 6.87
N TRP A 80 -7.84 4.69 6.82
CA TRP A 80 -7.09 5.56 7.73
C TRP A 80 -7.39 5.24 9.19
N GLU A 81 -8.68 5.20 9.53
CA GLU A 81 -9.18 5.01 10.89
C GLU A 81 -8.67 3.72 11.54
N HIS A 82 -8.70 2.61 10.80
CA HIS A 82 -8.50 1.28 11.38
C HIS A 82 -7.07 0.75 11.22
N PHE A 83 -6.31 1.22 10.22
CA PHE A 83 -4.99 0.65 9.90
C PHE A 83 -3.84 1.65 10.02
N TYR A 84 -4.08 2.96 9.84
CA TYR A 84 -2.99 3.96 9.77
C TYR A 84 -2.98 5.01 10.88
N ARG A 85 -4.13 5.30 11.50
CA ARG A 85 -4.24 6.33 12.55
C ARG A 85 -3.19 6.17 13.65
N ASP A 86 -2.98 4.93 14.10
CA ASP A 86 -2.04 4.60 15.17
C ASP A 86 -0.77 3.91 14.64
N TYR A 87 -0.52 3.97 13.33
CA TYR A 87 0.69 3.42 12.73
C TYR A 87 1.84 4.42 12.81
N ASP A 88 2.75 4.20 13.76
CA ASP A 88 3.84 5.12 14.11
C ASP A 88 4.70 5.57 12.93
N THR A 89 4.86 4.72 11.92
CA THR A 89 5.66 5.05 10.73
C THR A 89 5.06 6.21 9.94
N ILE A 90 3.74 6.40 9.94
CA ILE A 90 3.05 7.39 9.11
C ILE A 90 2.30 8.47 9.91
N ARG A 91 1.94 8.18 11.16
CA ARG A 91 1.23 9.10 12.05
C ARG A 91 2.04 10.40 12.23
N GLY A 92 1.38 11.55 12.12
CA GLY A 92 2.03 12.86 12.29
C GLY A 92 2.78 13.34 11.05
N ARG A 93 2.77 12.59 9.93
CA ARG A 93 3.47 12.95 8.70
C ARG A 93 2.64 13.78 7.71
N GLY A 94 1.43 14.16 8.09
CA GLY A 94 0.59 15.11 7.36
C GLY A 94 -0.50 14.48 6.50
N ILE A 95 -0.54 13.15 6.35
CA ILE A 95 -1.61 12.47 5.61
C ILE A 95 -2.98 12.77 6.22
N GLU A 96 -3.07 12.80 7.56
CA GLU A 96 -4.29 13.07 8.31
C GLU A 96 -4.86 14.48 8.13
N THR A 97 -4.09 15.41 7.57
CA THR A 97 -4.43 16.84 7.55
C THR A 97 -5.33 17.23 6.39
N GLY A 98 -5.38 16.40 5.34
CA GLY A 98 -6.16 16.65 4.13
C GLY A 98 -7.35 15.69 4.01
N PRO A 99 -8.43 16.09 3.33
CA PRO A 99 -9.49 15.17 2.96
C PRO A 99 -8.97 14.15 1.92
N PRO A 100 -9.60 12.96 1.79
CA PRO A 100 -9.33 12.06 0.68
C PRO A 100 -9.49 12.76 -0.68
N ILE A 101 -8.57 12.49 -1.59
CA ILE A 101 -8.48 13.12 -2.91
C ILE A 101 -9.15 12.21 -3.94
N PRO A 102 -10.18 12.68 -4.66
CA PRO A 102 -10.82 11.89 -5.71
C PRO A 102 -9.82 11.48 -6.81
N ALA A 103 -9.77 10.19 -7.10
CA ALA A 103 -8.83 9.61 -8.05
C ALA A 103 -9.46 8.48 -8.88
N ARG A 104 -8.83 8.17 -10.01
CA ARG A 104 -9.16 7.00 -10.85
C ARG A 104 -7.94 6.11 -10.94
N PHE A 105 -8.18 4.80 -10.97
CA PHE A 105 -7.13 3.81 -10.96
C PHE A 105 -7.17 2.94 -12.22
N ALA A 106 -6.02 2.75 -12.85
CA ALA A 106 -5.80 1.76 -13.89
C ALA A 106 -4.73 0.78 -13.41
N GLU A 107 -4.87 -0.47 -13.79
CA GLU A 107 -3.95 -1.54 -13.42
C GLU A 107 -3.54 -2.27 -14.68
N LEU A 108 -2.25 -2.51 -14.82
CA LEU A 108 -1.66 -3.23 -15.93
C LEU A 108 -0.85 -4.41 -15.36
N PRO A 109 -1.41 -5.62 -15.40
CA PRO A 109 -0.65 -6.81 -15.08
C PRO A 109 0.34 -7.11 -16.21
N GLY A 110 1.63 -7.21 -15.89
CA GLY A 110 2.70 -7.61 -16.80
C GLY A 110 3.07 -9.10 -16.67
N GLY A 111 2.22 -9.91 -16.04
CA GLY A 111 2.58 -11.27 -15.60
C GLY A 111 3.64 -11.22 -14.50
N ASP A 112 4.64 -12.09 -14.59
CA ASP A 112 5.71 -12.19 -13.59
C ASP A 112 6.79 -11.11 -13.74
N GLN A 113 6.77 -10.34 -14.84
CA GLN A 113 7.80 -9.33 -15.12
C GLN A 113 7.58 -8.04 -14.32
N PHE A 114 6.35 -7.56 -14.29
CA PHE A 114 5.99 -6.36 -13.57
C PHE A 114 4.51 -6.33 -13.21
N HIS A 115 4.18 -5.52 -12.21
CA HIS A 115 2.82 -5.11 -11.90
C HIS A 115 2.79 -3.59 -11.82
N ARG A 116 1.86 -2.93 -12.53
CA ARG A 116 1.77 -1.48 -12.55
C ARG A 116 0.38 -0.99 -12.15
N ILE A 117 0.34 -0.02 -11.27
CA ILE A 117 -0.88 0.71 -10.89
C ILE A 117 -0.67 2.19 -11.19
N THR A 118 -1.62 2.79 -11.92
CA THR A 118 -1.65 4.22 -12.19
C THR A 118 -2.84 4.84 -11.48
N CYS A 119 -2.59 5.86 -10.66
CA CYS A 119 -3.58 6.68 -9.98
C CYS A 119 -3.58 8.09 -10.57
N VAL A 120 -4.72 8.54 -11.09
CA VAL A 120 -4.89 9.87 -11.69
C VAL A 120 -5.87 10.69 -10.87
N ALA A 121 -5.43 11.85 -10.38
CA ALA A 121 -6.23 12.78 -9.59
C ALA A 121 -5.98 14.23 -10.04
N ALA A 122 -6.99 14.84 -10.66
CA ALA A 122 -6.89 16.19 -11.24
C ALA A 122 -5.63 16.37 -12.11
N THR A 123 -4.62 17.08 -11.63
CA THR A 123 -3.35 17.36 -12.32
C THR A 123 -2.20 16.44 -11.91
N THR A 124 -2.46 15.50 -11.00
CA THR A 124 -1.45 14.58 -10.45
C THR A 124 -1.66 13.19 -11.01
N THR A 125 -0.59 12.62 -11.57
CA THR A 125 -0.51 11.21 -11.96
C THR A 125 0.54 10.54 -11.08
N ILE A 126 0.16 9.46 -10.40
CA ILE A 126 1.03 8.64 -9.56
C ILE A 126 1.11 7.27 -10.22
N GLU A 127 2.31 6.84 -10.57
CA GLU A 127 2.56 5.52 -11.12
C GLU A 127 3.39 4.70 -10.14
N LEU A 128 2.90 3.51 -9.85
CA LEU A 128 3.53 2.54 -8.97
C LEU A 128 3.88 1.33 -9.82
N GLU A 129 5.12 0.87 -9.73
CA GLU A 129 5.56 -0.32 -10.45
C GLU A 129 6.37 -1.22 -9.53
N TRP A 130 6.00 -2.50 -9.53
CA TRP A 130 6.74 -3.59 -8.89
C TRP A 130 7.37 -4.45 -10.00
N ARG A 131 8.61 -4.88 -9.82
CA ARG A 131 9.38 -5.68 -10.79
C ARG A 131 10.18 -6.77 -10.09
N ASP A 132 10.60 -7.77 -10.85
CA ASP A 132 11.47 -8.84 -10.39
C ASP A 132 10.85 -9.55 -9.17
N VAL A 133 9.66 -10.12 -9.40
CA VAL A 133 8.89 -10.86 -8.38
C VAL A 133 9.72 -12.05 -7.89
N LEU A 134 9.85 -12.16 -6.57
CA LEU A 134 10.54 -13.22 -5.85
C LEU A 134 9.54 -14.35 -5.49
N ASP A 135 10.01 -15.35 -4.75
CA ASP A 135 9.17 -16.48 -4.36
C ASP A 135 7.93 -16.03 -3.56
N CYS A 136 6.74 -16.29 -4.12
CA CYS A 136 5.48 -15.98 -3.45
C CYS A 136 5.16 -17.01 -2.36
N PHE A 137 4.53 -16.55 -1.27
CA PHE A 137 4.12 -17.39 -0.16
C PHE A 137 2.80 -16.91 0.45
N GLN A 138 2.08 -17.81 1.10
CA GLN A 138 0.98 -17.43 1.96
C GLN A 138 1.54 -17.01 3.33
N VAL A 139 1.02 -15.91 3.84
CA VAL A 139 1.39 -15.37 5.14
C VAL A 139 0.14 -15.14 5.98
N THR A 140 0.27 -15.37 7.29
CA THR A 140 -0.72 -15.00 8.29
C THR A 140 -0.02 -14.23 9.41
N THR A 141 -0.51 -13.03 9.71
CA THR A 141 0.07 -12.12 10.69
C THR A 141 -0.99 -11.57 11.63
N HIS A 142 -0.55 -10.94 12.71
CA HIS A 142 -1.41 -10.16 13.59
C HIS A 142 -0.93 -8.70 13.56
N LEU A 143 -1.60 -7.87 12.77
CA LEU A 143 -1.24 -6.48 12.51
C LEU A 143 -2.38 -5.58 12.95
N THR A 144 -2.03 -4.45 13.59
CA THR A 144 -3.01 -3.42 14.03
C THR A 144 -4.22 -3.98 14.79
N GLY A 145 -4.04 -5.08 15.54
CA GLY A 145 -5.12 -5.73 16.30
C GLY A 145 -6.02 -6.68 15.50
N PHE A 146 -5.69 -6.98 14.24
CA PHE A 146 -6.43 -7.89 13.37
C PHE A 146 -5.57 -9.09 12.95
N GLU A 147 -6.21 -10.23 12.75
CA GLU A 147 -5.59 -11.33 12.01
C GLU A 147 -5.66 -11.01 10.52
N THR A 148 -4.52 -11.08 9.85
CA THR A 148 -4.39 -10.79 8.42
C THR A 148 -3.85 -12.02 7.72
N SER A 149 -4.40 -12.39 6.56
CA SER A 149 -3.79 -13.38 5.68
C SER A 149 -3.74 -12.87 4.26
N ALA A 150 -2.63 -13.12 3.56
CA ALA A 150 -2.41 -12.71 2.18
C ALA A 150 -1.57 -13.75 1.42
N VAL A 151 -1.63 -13.71 0.10
CA VAL A 151 -0.57 -14.22 -0.77
C VAL A 151 0.39 -13.07 -1.02
N ALA A 152 1.57 -13.13 -0.40
CA ALA A 152 2.60 -12.13 -0.56
C ALA A 152 3.55 -12.53 -1.69
N CYS A 153 3.83 -11.60 -2.59
CA CYS A 153 4.80 -11.73 -3.66
C CYS A 153 5.81 -10.56 -3.54
N PRO A 154 6.92 -10.76 -2.80
CA PRO A 154 7.96 -9.75 -2.69
C PRO A 154 8.59 -9.44 -4.03
N CYS A 155 9.12 -8.23 -4.19
CA CYS A 155 9.70 -7.75 -5.43
C CYS A 155 11.11 -7.21 -5.16
N ALA A 156 12.10 -7.57 -5.99
CA ALA A 156 13.47 -7.08 -5.81
C ALA A 156 13.62 -5.60 -6.19
N ALA A 157 12.73 -5.09 -7.03
CA ALA A 157 12.72 -3.69 -7.46
C ALA A 157 11.30 -3.12 -7.46
N ALA A 158 11.20 -1.83 -7.16
CA ALA A 158 9.97 -1.07 -7.37
C ALA A 158 10.29 0.39 -7.67
N GLU A 159 9.30 1.10 -8.20
CA GLU A 159 9.43 2.48 -8.60
C GLU A 159 8.14 3.26 -8.32
N VAL A 160 8.29 4.50 -7.87
CA VAL A 160 7.20 5.46 -7.69
C VAL A 160 7.50 6.66 -8.55
N ARG A 161 6.60 6.99 -9.49
CA ARG A 161 6.71 8.19 -10.33
C ARG A 161 5.55 9.14 -10.08
N ILE A 162 5.84 10.42 -9.92
CA ILE A 162 4.85 11.48 -9.77
C ILE A 162 4.98 12.41 -10.96
N ASN A 163 3.92 12.50 -11.78
CA ASN A 163 3.91 13.28 -13.03
C ASN A 163 5.11 12.96 -13.94
N GLY A 164 5.48 11.68 -14.01
CA GLY A 164 6.63 11.19 -14.79
C GLY A 164 8.00 11.38 -14.14
N ILE A 165 8.10 12.04 -12.97
CA ILE A 165 9.36 12.20 -12.22
C ILE A 165 9.49 11.04 -11.24
N THR A 166 10.61 10.33 -11.30
CA THR A 166 10.89 9.17 -10.45
C THR A 166 11.37 9.62 -9.07
N ALA A 167 10.77 9.08 -8.00
CA ALA A 167 11.25 9.28 -6.65
C ALA A 167 12.59 8.57 -6.44
N HIS A 168 13.53 9.24 -5.77
CA HIS A 168 14.82 8.68 -5.39
C HIS A 168 14.66 7.85 -4.12
N GLY A 169 15.18 6.63 -4.15
CA GLY A 169 15.28 5.74 -3.00
C GLY A 169 15.58 4.30 -3.43
N GLU A 170 15.87 3.45 -2.45
CA GLU A 170 16.20 2.04 -2.67
C GLU A 170 15.24 1.11 -1.92
N ILE A 171 15.08 -0.10 -2.45
CA ILE A 171 14.36 -1.18 -1.79
C ILE A 171 15.28 -1.86 -0.79
N HIS A 172 14.73 -2.18 0.37
CA HIS A 172 15.38 -3.00 1.38
C HIS A 172 14.79 -4.39 1.40
N GLN A 173 15.59 -5.40 1.75
CA GLN A 173 15.13 -6.77 1.97
C GLN A 173 15.41 -7.16 3.42
N PRO A 174 14.70 -6.59 4.40
CA PRO A 174 14.92 -6.91 5.81
C PRO A 174 14.48 -8.34 6.11
N GLU A 175 15.27 -9.05 6.94
CA GLU A 175 14.88 -10.34 7.50
C GLU A 175 13.60 -10.20 8.33
N GLY A 176 12.63 -11.11 8.14
CA GLY A 176 11.39 -11.17 8.92
C GLY A 176 10.23 -10.30 8.44
N TRP A 177 10.41 -9.48 7.40
CA TRP A 177 9.30 -8.81 6.70
C TRP A 177 8.76 -9.71 5.56
N PHE A 178 7.93 -9.20 4.66
CA PHE A 178 7.50 -9.96 3.46
C PHE A 178 8.66 -10.34 2.51
N GLY A 179 9.93 -10.27 2.93
CA GLY A 179 11.11 -10.54 2.12
C GLY A 179 11.59 -9.36 1.29
N SER A 180 10.80 -8.28 1.19
CA SER A 180 11.16 -7.04 0.50
C SER A 180 10.28 -5.88 0.94
N SER A 181 10.85 -4.67 0.99
CA SER A 181 10.15 -3.41 1.24
C SER A 181 9.19 -3.00 0.11
N ALA A 182 9.20 -3.74 -1.01
CA ALA A 182 8.16 -3.74 -2.02
C ALA A 182 7.55 -5.13 -2.15
N ALA A 183 6.23 -5.20 -2.01
CA ALA A 183 5.50 -6.46 -2.13
C ALA A 183 4.13 -6.23 -2.76
N LEU A 184 3.71 -7.19 -3.58
CA LEU A 184 2.31 -7.37 -3.94
C LEU A 184 1.67 -8.23 -2.85
N ALA A 185 0.46 -7.86 -2.40
CA ALA A 185 -0.31 -8.64 -1.44
C ALA A 185 -1.69 -8.92 -2.03
N PHE A 186 -1.91 -10.15 -2.49
CA PHE A 186 -3.15 -10.58 -3.11
C PHE A 186 -4.01 -11.38 -2.15
N ALA A 187 -5.33 -11.40 -2.41
CA ALA A 187 -6.31 -12.12 -1.60
C ALA A 187 -6.19 -11.80 -0.10
N GLU A 188 -5.81 -10.56 0.21
CA GLU A 188 -5.60 -10.12 1.57
C GLU A 188 -6.94 -10.01 2.30
N THR A 189 -7.01 -10.63 3.47
CA THR A 189 -8.19 -10.61 4.33
C THR A 189 -7.80 -10.17 5.72
N TRP A 190 -8.45 -9.11 6.21
CA TRP A 190 -8.34 -8.59 7.57
C TRP A 190 -9.58 -8.97 8.35
N ARG A 191 -9.41 -9.68 9.47
CA ARG A 191 -10.52 -10.14 10.31
C ARG A 191 -10.27 -9.90 11.79
N GLU A 192 -11.36 -9.82 12.54
CA GLU A 192 -11.32 -9.76 14.01
C GLU A 192 -10.67 -11.03 14.57
N THR A 193 -9.81 -10.88 15.59
CA THR A 193 -9.12 -11.99 16.29
C THR A 193 -10.02 -12.82 17.19
#